data_AF-A0A0D2IAW7-F1
#
_entry.id   AF-A0A0D2IAW7-F1
#
_cell.length_a   1.000
_cell.length_b   1.000
_cell.length_c   1.000
_cell.angle_alpha   90.00
_cell.angle_beta   90.00
_cell.angle_gamma   90.00
#
_symmetry.space_group_name_H-M   'P 1'
#
loop_
_entity.id
_entity.type
_entity.pdbx_description
1 polymer ?
#
loop_
_entity_poly.entity_id
_entity_poly.type
_entity_poly.pdbx_seq_one_letter_code
_entity_poly.pdbx_strand_id
1 'polypeptide(L)'
;MTPEQLAPFVRDVMLFSPEDIDRLHRVLFRLQEASINFTPTAIKREYKDICSESHVSTQHDDPCLRWLLDLLEIDPDIPLNEKFLDVLQEANIVLTTDGTTTDGATDYGEGQERRVNTAASMLYRPRTSDSIDSVDENDPLWQQAVTLDNRKLASQALEQWRHKLQLQRAAYLDYEDPAMNAVADSLYLRNLARKVLSHWRNTVAEIRQMDNVANDFRTRRDAAFSLKHWTLATREMLFVKVRDERILRKTLEKWQEKTVSLREMEAAAAAFRDRQALQNVLEKMMVKRYQIKQAEAQAVLVYEGNLSRKMLHTWLVQLGHIRLNERRAEAAADYFASKHSLQKWREKARLRVEEKKAVETRKHVLSFTYFQKWRAVTRKSKEAKYAEAYKSMRRKVKMNIARTALNIWRQKAAQIRQMNATAEEFRACKVVEDAKRTAHGAIVTMFNKTEQMQEASLEADLLFRKNLIEHLQIFGSNWLVPTRQMLEHQRKADEYRATRTASYALSMLRNWRNAAFRTKRLEEDADVLFHRNEKKRALWFLQKWRQVSAGSNNEERAREASLVPATPAARRNQLLASTTPAYTPAGALFGRDVHAVEDEEE
;
A
#
# COMPACT_ATOMS: atom_id res chain seq x y z
N MET A 1 28.35 45.84 0.30
CA MET A 1 29.50 46.28 1.14
C MET A 1 29.86 47.73 0.86
N THR A 2 30.20 48.51 1.89
CA THR A 2 30.75 49.86 1.70
C THR A 2 32.25 49.80 1.35
N PRO A 3 32.81 50.79 0.63
CA PRO A 3 34.24 50.80 0.27
C PRO A 3 35.16 50.74 1.50
N GLU A 4 34.75 51.31 2.63
CA GLU A 4 35.49 51.22 3.90
C GLU A 4 35.56 49.79 4.46
N GLN A 5 34.52 48.98 4.24
CA GLN A 5 34.49 47.57 4.64
C GLN A 5 35.26 46.68 3.66
N LEU A 6 35.40 47.05 2.38
CA LEU A 6 36.16 46.30 1.38
C LEU A 6 37.67 46.45 1.54
N ALA A 7 38.13 47.65 1.94
CA ALA A 7 39.56 47.97 2.08
C ALA A 7 40.41 46.96 2.89
N PRO A 8 39.99 46.42 4.05
CA PRO A 8 40.76 45.38 4.74
C PRO A 8 40.86 44.08 3.94
N PHE A 9 39.76 43.61 3.34
CA PHE A 9 39.76 42.37 2.55
C PHE A 9 40.61 42.48 1.30
N VAL A 10 40.61 43.64 0.63
CA VAL A 10 41.48 43.91 -0.53
C VAL A 10 42.95 43.84 -0.12
N ARG A 11 43.33 44.44 1.01
CA ARG A 11 44.71 44.37 1.52
C ARG A 11 45.14 42.95 1.82
N ASP A 12 44.26 42.14 2.41
CA ASP A 12 44.55 40.76 2.76
C ASP A 12 44.62 39.85 1.53
N VAL A 13 43.72 40.02 0.55
CA VAL A 13 43.73 39.24 -0.71
C VAL A 13 44.96 39.54 -1.56
N MET A 14 45.45 40.77 -1.54
CA MET A 14 46.69 41.12 -2.24
C MET A 14 47.94 40.40 -1.67
N LEU A 15 47.86 39.86 -0.46
CA LEU A 15 48.92 39.04 0.14
C LEU A 15 48.81 37.55 -0.21
N PHE A 16 47.68 37.12 -0.79
CA PHE A 16 47.46 35.73 -1.15
C PHE A 16 48.17 35.37 -2.46
N SER A 17 48.67 34.14 -2.53
CA SER A 17 49.22 33.62 -3.77
C SER A 17 48.11 33.42 -4.81
N PRO A 18 48.42 33.40 -6.12
CA PRO A 18 47.44 33.06 -7.14
C PRO A 18 46.76 31.70 -6.91
N GLU A 19 47.49 30.74 -6.34
CA GLU A 19 46.96 29.41 -5.98
C GLU A 19 45.95 29.47 -4.84
N ASP A 20 46.17 30.36 -3.86
CA ASP A 20 45.23 30.58 -2.76
C ASP A 20 43.94 31.26 -3.24
N ILE A 21 44.05 32.22 -4.17
CA ILE A 21 42.89 32.87 -4.79
C ILE A 21 42.09 31.87 -5.63
N ASP A 22 42.76 31.03 -6.42
CA ASP A 22 42.11 29.95 -7.17
C ASP A 22 41.42 28.95 -6.22
N ARG A 23 42.07 28.60 -5.10
CA ARG A 23 41.48 27.73 -4.08
C ARG A 23 40.20 28.32 -3.50
N LEU A 24 40.21 29.60 -3.12
CA LEU A 24 39.03 30.31 -2.60
C LEU A 24 37.90 30.35 -3.63
N HIS A 25 38.23 30.64 -4.89
CA HIS A 25 37.25 30.65 -5.98
C HIS A 25 36.64 29.26 -6.21
N ARG A 26 37.43 28.18 -6.19
CA ARG A 26 36.92 26.81 -6.34
C ARG A 26 36.00 26.39 -5.19
N VAL A 27 36.26 26.80 -3.95
CA VAL A 27 35.36 26.55 -2.80
C VAL A 27 33.99 27.18 -3.06
N LEU A 28 33.99 28.45 -3.48
CA LEU A 28 32.75 29.17 -3.76
C LEU A 28 31.99 28.55 -4.94
N PHE A 29 32.71 28.16 -5.99
CA PHE A 29 32.13 27.50 -7.15
C PHE A 29 31.46 26.17 -6.79
N ARG A 30 32.11 25.30 -6.00
CA ARG A 30 31.53 24.03 -5.55
C ARG A 30 30.28 24.21 -4.69
N LEU A 31 30.31 25.16 -3.76
CA LEU A 31 29.15 25.47 -2.92
C LEU A 31 27.96 25.96 -3.76
N GLN A 32 28.23 26.78 -4.78
CA GLN A 32 27.21 27.28 -5.68
C GLN A 32 26.66 26.17 -6.60
N GLU A 33 27.52 25.32 -7.17
CA GLU A 33 27.12 24.20 -8.02
C GLU A 33 26.27 23.18 -7.25
N ALA A 34 26.61 22.94 -5.99
CA ALA A 34 25.85 22.04 -5.11
C ALA A 34 24.55 22.67 -4.58
N SER A 35 24.28 23.96 -4.85
CA SER A 35 23.14 24.72 -4.31
C SER A 35 23.02 24.65 -2.77
N ILE A 36 24.17 24.58 -2.08
CA ILE A 36 24.25 24.51 -0.61
C ILE A 36 24.28 25.93 -0.06
N ASN A 37 23.49 26.21 0.98
CA ASN A 37 23.55 27.49 1.68
C ASN A 37 24.95 27.72 2.26
N PHE A 38 25.53 28.90 2.04
CA PHE A 38 26.85 29.31 2.56
C PHE A 38 26.82 29.37 4.09
N THR A 39 27.07 28.21 4.71
CA THR A 39 27.19 28.07 6.16
C THR A 39 28.66 27.88 6.53
N PRO A 40 29.13 28.37 7.70
CA PRO A 40 30.53 28.23 8.11
C PRO A 40 31.01 26.76 8.10
N THR A 41 30.11 25.82 8.40
CA THR A 41 30.41 24.38 8.38
C THR A 41 30.54 23.83 6.97
N ALA A 42 29.73 24.29 6.02
CA ALA A 42 29.84 23.91 4.61
C ALA A 42 31.14 24.46 4.00
N ILE A 43 31.48 25.72 4.26
CA ILE A 43 32.73 26.33 3.79
C ILE A 43 33.96 25.58 4.34
N LYS A 44 34.00 25.31 5.65
CA LYS A 44 35.10 24.54 6.27
C LYS A 44 35.24 23.13 5.70
N ARG A 45 34.15 22.50 5.28
CA ARG A 45 34.17 21.17 4.67
C ARG A 45 34.76 21.23 3.27
N GLU A 46 34.17 22.04 2.39
CA GLU A 46 34.62 22.18 1.00
C GLU A 46 36.07 22.70 0.91
N TYR A 47 36.45 23.62 1.80
CA TYR A 47 37.84 24.11 1.87
C TYR A 47 38.83 22.98 2.19
N LYS A 48 38.50 22.09 3.14
CA LYS A 48 39.32 20.93 3.47
C LYS A 48 39.40 19.95 2.31
N ASP A 49 38.28 19.72 1.63
CA ASP A 49 38.22 18.80 0.50
C ASP A 49 39.12 19.31 -0.65
N ILE A 50 39.08 20.60 -0.98
CA ILE A 50 39.95 21.19 -2.02
C ILE A 50 41.43 21.23 -1.60
N CYS A 51 41.73 21.49 -0.33
CA CYS A 51 43.11 21.39 0.15
C CYS A 51 43.65 19.96 0.07
N SER A 52 42.79 18.96 0.31
CA SER A 52 43.18 17.56 0.20
C SER A 52 43.50 17.15 -1.24
N GLU A 53 42.80 17.73 -2.23
CA GLU A 53 43.05 17.52 -3.66
C GLU A 53 44.36 18.18 -4.13
N SER A 54 44.72 19.31 -3.53
CA SER A 54 45.95 20.06 -3.86
C SER A 54 47.17 19.62 -3.05
N HIS A 55 47.03 18.60 -2.19
CA HIS A 55 48.07 18.12 -1.27
C HIS A 55 48.61 19.20 -0.31
N VAL A 56 47.85 20.27 -0.06
CA VAL A 56 48.23 21.34 0.86
C VAL A 56 47.75 20.99 2.27
N SER A 57 48.70 20.93 3.22
CA SER A 57 48.40 20.61 4.61
C SER A 57 47.58 21.73 5.24
N THR A 58 46.30 21.48 5.51
CA THR A 58 45.43 22.42 6.23
C THR A 58 45.83 22.53 7.69
N GLN A 59 46.54 23.60 8.03
CA GLN A 59 46.65 24.01 9.43
C GLN A 59 45.30 24.62 9.87
N HIS A 60 44.96 24.49 11.15
CA HIS A 60 43.67 24.96 11.66
C HIS A 60 43.53 26.50 11.58
N ASP A 61 44.66 27.20 11.46
CA ASP A 61 44.79 28.66 11.31
C ASP A 61 45.21 29.07 9.89
N ASP A 62 44.61 28.46 8.87
CA ASP A 62 44.85 28.90 7.49
C ASP A 62 44.26 30.32 7.26
N PRO A 63 45.06 31.32 6.87
CA PRO A 63 44.60 32.69 6.69
C PRO A 63 43.53 32.81 5.61
N CYS A 64 43.54 31.96 4.58
CA CYS A 64 42.56 32.00 3.49
C CYS A 64 41.18 31.56 3.97
N LEU A 65 41.14 30.49 4.77
CA LEU A 65 39.89 30.00 5.37
C LEU A 65 39.31 31.03 6.35
N ARG A 66 40.17 31.65 7.17
CA ARG A 66 39.75 32.69 8.11
C ARG A 66 39.19 33.90 7.37
N TRP A 67 39.90 34.37 6.34
CA TRP A 67 39.46 35.48 5.50
C TRP A 67 38.10 35.22 4.84
N LEU A 68 37.86 34.00 4.33
CA LEU A 68 36.58 33.64 3.71
C LEU A 68 35.42 33.57 4.72
N LEU A 69 35.69 33.16 5.95
CA LEU A 69 34.71 33.14 7.04
C LEU A 69 34.41 34.56 7.53
N ASP A 70 35.43 35.41 7.66
CA ASP A 70 35.27 36.82 8.03
C ASP A 70 34.46 37.58 6.95
N LEU A 71 34.66 37.25 5.66
CA LEU A 71 33.89 37.80 4.56
C LEU A 71 32.41 37.35 4.57
N LEU A 72 32.13 36.12 5.05
CA LEU A 72 30.76 35.62 5.20
C LEU A 72 29.99 36.39 6.26
N GLU A 73 30.64 36.77 7.36
CA GLU A 73 30.01 37.47 8.49
C GLU A 73 29.61 38.92 8.15
N ILE A 74 30.27 39.54 7.17
CA ILE A 74 29.98 40.92 6.78
C ILE A 74 28.81 40.96 5.81
N ASP A 75 27.73 41.64 6.19
CA ASP A 75 26.58 41.99 5.34
C ASP A 75 25.80 40.75 4.81
N PRO A 76 25.01 40.06 5.66
CA PRO A 76 24.41 38.76 5.34
C PRO A 76 23.39 38.79 4.18
N ASP A 77 22.96 39.98 3.77
CA ASP A 77 21.97 40.16 2.70
C ASP A 77 22.57 39.97 1.30
N ILE A 78 23.88 40.12 1.16
CA ILE A 78 24.60 39.92 -0.12
C ILE A 78 25.18 38.49 -0.15
N PRO A 79 24.97 37.72 -1.23
CA PRO A 79 25.54 36.39 -1.35
C PRO A 79 27.08 36.44 -1.34
N LEU A 80 27.71 35.46 -0.68
CA LEU A 80 29.17 35.42 -0.48
C LEU A 80 29.97 35.50 -1.80
N ASN A 81 29.44 34.95 -2.89
CA ASN A 81 30.11 35.00 -4.20
C ASN A 81 30.18 36.43 -4.76
N GLU A 82 29.11 37.23 -4.62
CA GLU A 82 29.12 38.63 -5.07
C GLU A 82 30.14 39.45 -4.26
N LYS A 83 30.20 39.25 -2.94
CA LYS A 83 31.20 39.91 -2.09
C LYS A 83 32.63 39.55 -2.49
N PHE A 84 32.88 38.29 -2.80
CA PHE A 84 34.20 37.83 -3.23
C PHE A 84 34.62 38.48 -4.55
N LEU A 85 33.70 38.57 -5.53
CA LEU A 85 33.96 39.23 -6.81
C LEU A 85 34.17 40.74 -6.65
N ASP A 86 33.41 41.40 -5.77
CA ASP A 86 33.60 42.82 -5.44
C ASP A 86 35.00 43.08 -4.88
N VAL A 87 35.50 42.20 -3.98
CA VAL A 87 36.87 42.32 -3.45
C VAL A 87 37.92 42.11 -4.53
N LEU A 88 37.76 41.11 -5.41
CA LEU A 88 38.70 40.87 -6.51
C LEU A 88 38.72 42.02 -7.52
N GLN A 89 37.55 42.58 -7.83
CA GLN A 89 37.43 43.73 -8.73
C GLN A 89 38.13 44.95 -8.14
N GLU A 90 37.93 45.25 -6.85
CA GLU A 90 38.60 46.37 -6.17
C GLU A 90 40.11 46.15 -6.04
N ALA A 91 40.54 44.88 -5.90
CA ALA A 91 41.96 44.49 -5.92
C ALA A 91 42.58 44.50 -7.33
N ASN A 92 41.80 44.78 -8.39
CA ASN A 92 42.20 44.66 -9.80
C ASN A 92 42.70 43.26 -10.20
N ILE A 93 42.14 42.21 -9.59
CA ILE A 93 42.46 40.81 -9.90
C ILE A 93 41.39 40.26 -10.84
N VAL A 94 41.77 39.94 -12.07
CA VAL A 94 40.85 39.40 -13.09
C VAL A 94 40.95 37.88 -13.11
N LEU A 95 39.85 37.19 -12.75
CA LEU A 95 39.72 35.75 -12.92
C LEU A 95 39.53 35.42 -14.40
N THR A 96 40.54 34.85 -15.05
CA THR A 96 40.40 34.32 -16.40
C THR A 96 39.70 32.96 -16.32
N THR A 97 38.45 32.87 -16.79
CA THR A 97 37.62 31.66 -16.81
C THR A 97 38.12 30.58 -17.77
N ASP A 98 39.12 30.92 -18.58
CA ASP A 98 39.61 30.10 -19.65
C ASP A 98 40.79 29.33 -19.05
N GLY A 99 40.58 28.07 -18.67
CA GLY A 99 41.60 27.15 -18.13
C GLY A 99 42.78 26.88 -19.09
N THR A 100 43.06 27.76 -20.04
CA THR A 100 44.34 27.90 -20.70
C THR A 100 45.34 28.43 -19.69
N THR A 101 46.17 27.55 -19.17
CA THR A 101 47.47 27.90 -18.57
C THR A 101 48.19 28.83 -19.55
N THR A 102 48.14 30.13 -19.30
CA THR A 102 49.07 31.08 -19.90
C THR A 102 50.42 30.79 -19.28
N ASP A 103 51.14 29.83 -19.88
CA ASP A 103 52.60 29.78 -19.96
C ASP A 103 53.11 31.00 -20.77
N GLY A 104 52.62 32.19 -20.41
CA GLY A 104 53.18 33.45 -20.81
C GLY A 104 54.33 33.70 -19.85
N ALA A 105 55.52 33.26 -20.24
CA ALA A 105 56.77 33.72 -19.69
C ALA A 105 56.78 35.26 -19.66
N THR A 106 56.34 35.84 -18.55
CA THR A 106 56.69 37.19 -18.15
C THR A 106 58.09 37.09 -17.59
N ASP A 107 59.03 37.30 -18.52
CA ASP A 107 60.41 37.66 -18.29
C ASP A 107 60.45 38.91 -17.41
N TYR A 108 60.30 38.72 -16.10
CA TYR A 108 60.67 39.69 -15.09
C TYR A 108 62.19 39.67 -15.01
N GLY A 109 62.79 40.48 -15.88
CA GLY A 109 64.21 40.76 -15.87
C GLY A 109 64.68 41.18 -14.47
N GLU A 110 65.60 40.38 -13.94
CA GLU A 110 66.64 40.83 -13.04
C GLU A 110 67.31 42.07 -13.65
N GLY A 111 67.12 43.22 -13.03
CA GLY A 111 67.63 44.49 -13.58
C GLY A 111 67.62 45.62 -12.56
N GLN A 112 67.88 45.29 -11.30
CA GLN A 112 68.23 46.25 -10.27
C GLN A 112 69.68 46.68 -10.49
N GLU A 113 69.93 47.89 -11.00
CA GLU A 113 70.97 48.79 -10.50
C GLU A 113 70.97 50.19 -11.16
N ARG A 114 71.02 51.21 -10.30
CA ARG A 114 71.71 52.52 -10.48
C ARG A 114 71.17 53.57 -11.48
N ARG A 115 70.57 54.63 -10.92
CA ARG A 115 71.11 56.01 -10.75
C ARG A 115 69.93 57.01 -10.59
N VAL A 116 69.76 57.61 -9.42
CA VAL A 116 70.27 58.94 -9.01
C VAL A 116 69.74 60.10 -9.87
N ASN A 117 68.84 60.87 -9.26
CA ASN A 117 68.67 62.33 -9.31
C ASN A 117 69.29 63.08 -10.50
N THR A 118 68.48 63.77 -11.32
CA THR A 118 68.80 65.15 -11.72
C THR A 118 67.57 65.91 -12.18
N ALA A 119 67.29 67.02 -11.49
CA ALA A 119 66.39 68.08 -11.89
C ALA A 119 67.04 68.99 -12.96
N ALA A 120 66.22 69.85 -13.57
CA ALA A 120 66.58 71.02 -14.38
C ALA A 120 67.11 70.74 -15.81
N SER A 121 66.39 71.26 -16.82
CA SER A 121 66.72 72.59 -17.34
C SER A 121 65.73 73.00 -18.44
N MET A 122 65.13 74.18 -18.25
CA MET A 122 64.68 75.04 -19.33
C MET A 122 65.84 75.32 -20.28
N LEU A 123 65.57 75.46 -21.58
CA LEU A 123 66.42 76.27 -22.45
C LEU A 123 65.59 76.92 -23.57
N TYR A 124 65.72 78.25 -23.60
CA TYR A 124 65.17 79.23 -24.52
C TYR A 124 65.56 78.97 -25.99
N ARG A 125 64.67 79.37 -26.91
CA ARG A 125 65.01 79.52 -28.35
C ARG A 125 64.97 81.01 -28.72
N PRO A 126 66.02 81.58 -29.36
CA PRO A 126 66.13 83.01 -29.57
C PRO A 126 65.42 83.49 -30.83
N ARG A 127 64.99 84.74 -30.75
CA ARG A 127 64.38 85.59 -31.76
C ARG A 127 65.48 86.46 -32.36
N THR A 128 65.64 86.48 -33.67
CA THR A 128 66.43 87.50 -34.38
C THR A 128 65.70 87.93 -35.65
N SER A 129 65.66 89.25 -35.79
CA SER A 129 64.94 90.06 -36.76
C SER A 129 65.83 90.39 -37.96
N ASP A 130 65.17 90.94 -38.99
CA ASP A 130 65.67 91.91 -39.99
C ASP A 130 65.99 91.39 -41.40
N SER A 131 65.07 91.70 -42.33
CA SER A 131 65.30 91.98 -43.76
C SER A 131 63.94 92.41 -44.36
N ILE A 132 63.53 93.68 -44.30
CA ILE A 132 63.71 94.75 -45.32
C ILE A 132 63.39 94.26 -46.74
N ASP A 133 62.09 94.17 -47.03
CA ASP A 133 61.43 94.54 -48.30
C ASP A 133 59.91 94.37 -48.07
N SER A 134 59.30 95.29 -47.30
CA SER A 134 57.87 95.23 -46.98
C SER A 134 57.04 95.72 -48.17
N VAL A 135 56.77 94.81 -49.10
CA VAL A 135 55.51 94.84 -49.85
C VAL A 135 54.40 94.66 -48.81
N ASP A 136 53.40 95.54 -48.80
CA ASP A 136 52.29 95.47 -47.84
C ASP A 136 51.47 94.19 -48.12
N GLU A 137 51.77 93.11 -47.41
CA GLU A 137 51.09 91.80 -47.49
C GLU A 137 49.60 91.88 -47.12
N ASN A 138 49.11 93.03 -46.63
CA ASN A 138 47.71 93.28 -46.33
C ASN A 138 46.95 94.00 -47.45
N ASP A 139 47.56 94.27 -48.61
CA ASP A 139 46.82 94.76 -49.78
C ASP A 139 45.88 93.65 -50.29
N PRO A 140 44.54 93.86 -50.29
CA PRO A 140 43.58 92.85 -50.72
C PRO A 140 43.80 92.41 -52.18
N LEU A 141 44.40 93.27 -53.03
CA LEU A 141 44.73 92.92 -54.41
C LEU A 141 45.93 91.97 -54.49
N TRP A 142 46.91 92.13 -53.60
CA TRP A 142 48.07 91.25 -53.50
C TRP A 142 47.68 89.87 -52.95
N GLN A 143 46.85 89.81 -51.91
CA GLN A 143 46.33 88.55 -51.39
C GLN A 143 45.46 87.81 -52.42
N GLN A 144 44.69 88.54 -53.24
CA GLN A 144 43.91 87.94 -54.32
C GLN A 144 44.80 87.40 -55.46
N ALA A 145 45.88 88.10 -55.81
CA ALA A 145 46.85 87.62 -56.80
C ALA A 145 47.60 86.37 -56.29
N VAL A 146 48.08 86.39 -55.04
CA VAL A 146 48.78 85.26 -54.40
C VAL A 146 47.87 84.04 -54.26
N THR A 147 46.59 84.22 -53.92
CA THR A 147 45.64 83.09 -53.84
C THR A 147 45.32 82.50 -55.21
N LEU A 148 45.25 83.31 -56.28
CA LEU A 148 45.06 82.81 -57.65
C LEU A 148 46.29 82.09 -58.19
N ASP A 149 47.50 82.59 -57.91
CA ASP A 149 48.75 81.94 -58.30
C ASP A 149 49.01 80.68 -57.48
N ASN A 150 48.76 80.68 -56.17
CA ASN A 150 48.83 79.47 -55.34
C ASN A 150 47.82 78.41 -55.80
N ARG A 151 46.62 78.82 -56.24
CA ARG A 151 45.63 77.88 -56.78
C ARG A 151 46.10 77.28 -58.10
N LYS A 152 46.71 78.07 -58.99
CA LYS A 152 47.28 77.58 -60.24
C LYS A 152 48.47 76.66 -60.01
N LEU A 153 49.39 77.02 -59.10
CA LEU A 153 50.54 76.21 -58.72
C LEU A 153 50.09 74.90 -58.06
N ALA A 154 49.10 74.92 -57.17
CA ALA A 154 48.56 73.70 -56.57
C ALA A 154 47.88 72.80 -57.61
N SER A 155 47.14 73.35 -58.58
CA SER A 155 46.58 72.54 -59.66
C SER A 155 47.65 71.93 -60.56
N GLN A 156 48.72 72.67 -60.88
CA GLN A 156 49.84 72.16 -61.68
C GLN A 156 50.66 71.12 -60.93
N ALA A 157 50.93 71.32 -59.64
CA ALA A 157 51.62 70.36 -58.79
C ALA A 157 50.80 69.06 -58.62
N LEU A 158 49.48 69.19 -58.44
CA LEU A 158 48.59 68.02 -58.41
C LEU A 158 48.62 67.30 -59.76
N GLU A 159 48.48 67.99 -60.89
CA GLU A 159 48.55 67.37 -62.22
C GLU A 159 49.90 66.67 -62.47
N GLN A 160 51.01 67.25 -62.05
CA GLN A 160 52.32 66.60 -62.11
C GLN A 160 52.41 65.38 -61.19
N TRP A 161 51.79 65.42 -60.00
CA TRP A 161 51.72 64.29 -59.09
C TRP A 161 50.85 63.18 -59.68
N ARG A 162 49.70 63.51 -60.25
CA ARG A 162 48.82 62.60 -60.99
C ARG A 162 49.55 61.86 -62.09
N HIS A 163 50.26 62.65 -62.90
CA HIS A 163 51.05 62.11 -63.98
C HIS A 163 52.17 61.20 -63.47
N LYS A 164 52.84 61.55 -62.36
CA LYS A 164 53.83 60.67 -61.72
C LYS A 164 53.21 59.40 -61.15
N LEU A 165 52.02 59.46 -60.56
CA LEU A 165 51.34 58.30 -59.96
C LEU A 165 50.82 57.36 -61.05
N GLN A 166 50.31 57.90 -62.15
CA GLN A 166 49.96 57.13 -63.34
C GLN A 166 51.19 56.52 -64.00
N LEU A 167 52.30 57.25 -64.12
CA LEU A 167 53.58 56.70 -64.60
C LEU A 167 54.13 55.62 -63.66
N GLN A 168 54.03 55.79 -62.35
CA GLN A 168 54.43 54.78 -61.38
C GLN A 168 53.53 53.55 -61.49
N ARG A 169 52.21 53.73 -61.59
CA ARG A 169 51.26 52.63 -61.78
C ARG A 169 51.49 51.89 -63.10
N ALA A 170 51.76 52.61 -64.18
CA ALA A 170 52.13 52.03 -65.47
C ALA A 170 53.47 51.28 -65.38
N ALA A 171 54.48 51.87 -64.73
CA ALA A 171 55.75 51.21 -64.50
C ALA A 171 55.60 49.96 -63.63
N TYR A 172 54.78 49.99 -62.57
CA TYR A 172 54.51 48.80 -61.76
C TYR A 172 53.72 47.74 -62.52
N LEU A 173 52.77 48.12 -63.39
CA LEU A 173 52.09 47.18 -64.28
C LEU A 173 53.04 46.52 -65.29
N ASP A 174 54.09 47.23 -65.72
CA ASP A 174 55.14 46.67 -66.58
C ASP A 174 56.12 45.74 -65.83
N TYR A 175 56.22 45.85 -64.50
CA TYR A 175 57.04 44.99 -63.63
C TYR A 175 56.24 43.88 -62.92
N GLU A 176 54.90 43.94 -62.93
CA GLU A 176 54.04 42.95 -62.33
C GLU A 176 53.96 41.71 -63.23
N ASP A 177 54.61 40.62 -62.81
CA ASP A 177 54.39 39.32 -63.43
C ASP A 177 52.96 38.85 -63.13
N PRO A 178 52.07 38.77 -64.14
CA PRO A 178 50.67 38.39 -63.94
C PRO A 178 50.54 36.98 -63.35
N ALA A 179 51.53 36.11 -63.55
CA ALA A 179 51.54 34.78 -62.95
C ALA A 179 51.72 34.84 -61.42
N MET A 180 52.59 35.71 -60.92
CA MET A 180 52.83 35.86 -59.48
C MET A 180 51.64 36.49 -58.76
N ASN A 181 50.97 37.47 -59.38
CA ASN A 181 49.75 38.05 -58.83
C ASN A 181 48.59 37.03 -58.78
N ALA A 182 48.42 36.20 -59.81
CA ALA A 182 47.43 35.13 -59.79
C ALA A 182 47.69 34.10 -58.67
N VAL A 183 48.97 33.79 -58.39
CA VAL A 183 49.35 32.93 -57.26
C VAL A 183 49.04 33.62 -55.93
N ALA A 184 49.37 34.90 -55.75
CA ALA A 184 49.09 35.66 -54.54
C ALA A 184 47.57 35.74 -54.26
N ASP A 185 46.76 36.01 -55.29
CA ASP A 185 45.30 36.03 -55.19
C ASP A 185 44.74 34.65 -54.83
N SER A 186 45.26 33.57 -55.44
CA SER A 186 44.84 32.21 -55.11
C SER A 186 45.16 31.84 -53.65
N LEU A 187 46.32 32.26 -53.14
CA LEU A 187 46.73 32.05 -51.75
C LEU A 187 45.87 32.89 -50.80
N TYR A 188 45.59 34.14 -51.15
CA TYR A 188 44.71 35.01 -50.38
C TYR A 188 43.29 34.44 -50.31
N LEU A 189 42.71 34.04 -51.43
CA LEU A 189 41.38 33.42 -51.49
C LEU A 189 41.33 32.11 -50.70
N ARG A 190 42.38 31.28 -50.79
CA ARG A 190 42.47 30.04 -50.01
C ARG A 190 42.57 30.30 -48.51
N ASN A 191 43.35 31.29 -48.10
CA ASN A 191 43.49 31.67 -46.70
C ASN A 191 42.21 32.32 -46.16
N LEU A 192 41.53 33.15 -46.96
CA LEU A 192 40.23 33.73 -46.62
C LEU A 192 39.18 32.63 -46.47
N ALA A 193 39.08 31.71 -47.42
CA ALA A 193 38.18 30.57 -47.35
C ALA A 193 38.45 29.70 -46.12
N ARG A 194 39.73 29.44 -45.80
CA ARG A 194 40.12 28.71 -44.59
C ARG A 194 39.66 29.43 -43.32
N LYS A 195 39.88 30.75 -43.21
CA LYS A 195 39.44 31.56 -42.05
C LYS A 195 37.92 31.62 -41.91
N VAL A 196 37.20 31.78 -43.02
CA VAL A 196 35.72 31.80 -43.02
C VAL A 196 35.17 30.44 -42.63
N LEU A 197 35.72 29.35 -43.19
CA LEU A 197 35.31 27.98 -42.85
C LEU A 197 35.65 27.62 -41.40
N SER A 198 36.81 28.04 -40.88
CA SER A 198 37.16 27.80 -39.47
C SER A 198 36.24 28.57 -38.54
N HIS A 199 35.96 29.84 -38.84
CA HIS A 199 35.02 30.63 -38.05
C HIS A 199 33.61 30.02 -38.08
N TRP A 200 33.13 29.61 -39.26
CA TRP A 200 31.83 28.94 -39.39
C TRP A 200 31.77 27.59 -38.66
N ARG A 201 32.83 26.78 -38.72
CA ARG A 201 32.89 25.52 -37.96
C ARG A 201 32.85 25.77 -36.46
N ASN A 202 33.57 26.78 -35.98
CA ASN A 202 33.58 27.13 -34.56
C ASN A 202 32.22 27.65 -34.10
N THR A 203 31.56 28.52 -34.87
CA THR A 203 30.22 29.01 -34.51
C THR A 203 29.17 27.91 -34.55
N VAL A 204 29.24 26.98 -35.51
CA VAL A 204 28.36 25.80 -35.53
C VAL A 204 28.62 24.88 -34.34
N ALA A 205 29.89 24.69 -33.94
CA ALA A 205 30.23 23.90 -32.76
C ALA A 205 29.70 24.55 -31.47
N GLU A 206 29.84 25.86 -31.33
CA GLU A 206 29.30 26.63 -30.21
C GLU A 206 27.78 26.55 -30.12
N ILE A 207 27.07 26.73 -31.26
CA ILE A 207 25.60 26.59 -31.31
C ILE A 207 25.19 25.18 -30.88
N ARG A 208 25.87 24.13 -31.37
CA ARG A 208 25.59 22.75 -30.95
C ARG A 208 25.83 22.52 -29.46
N GLN A 209 26.87 23.13 -28.90
CA GLN A 209 27.15 23.04 -27.48
C GLN A 209 26.04 23.71 -26.65
N MET A 210 25.57 24.89 -27.08
CA MET A 210 24.45 25.58 -26.44
C MET A 210 23.13 24.81 -26.55
N ASP A 211 22.87 24.18 -27.70
CA ASP A 211 21.71 23.30 -27.88
C ASP A 211 21.77 22.07 -26.97
N ASN A 212 22.95 21.46 -26.82
CA ASN A 212 23.13 20.34 -25.90
C ASN A 212 22.86 20.76 -24.44
N VAL A 213 23.41 21.90 -24.01
CA VAL A 213 23.16 22.46 -22.68
C VAL A 213 21.67 22.78 -22.48
N ALA A 214 21.00 23.36 -23.48
CA ALA A 214 19.56 23.62 -23.42
C ALA A 214 18.72 22.33 -23.31
N ASN A 215 19.12 21.27 -24.02
CA ASN A 215 18.47 19.97 -23.93
C ASN A 215 18.70 19.32 -22.55
N ASP A 216 19.89 19.44 -21.97
CA ASP A 216 20.18 18.97 -20.61
C ASP A 216 19.33 19.72 -19.58
N PHE A 217 19.13 21.04 -19.72
CA PHE A 217 18.21 21.79 -18.86
C PHE A 217 16.76 21.34 -19.01
N ARG A 218 16.30 21.06 -20.24
CA ARG A 218 14.93 20.54 -20.48
C ARG A 218 14.73 19.18 -19.84
N THR A 219 15.66 18.25 -20.04
CA THR A 219 15.57 16.90 -19.47
C THR A 219 15.62 16.92 -17.93
N ARG A 220 16.48 17.74 -17.32
CA ARG A 220 16.50 17.93 -15.86
C ARG A 220 15.19 18.50 -15.33
N ARG A 221 14.62 19.49 -16.02
CA ARG A 221 13.32 20.09 -15.66
C ARG A 221 12.18 19.09 -15.76
N ASP A 222 12.14 18.31 -16.83
CA ASP A 222 11.11 17.29 -17.04
C ASP A 222 11.23 16.18 -16.00
N ALA A 223 12.45 15.72 -15.69
CA ALA A 223 12.70 14.76 -14.62
C ALA A 223 12.25 15.27 -13.24
N ALA A 224 12.57 16.53 -12.90
CA ALA A 224 12.12 17.16 -11.66
C ALA A 224 10.58 17.27 -11.58
N PHE A 225 9.93 17.61 -12.69
CA PHE A 225 8.48 17.66 -12.80
C PHE A 225 7.84 16.28 -12.62
N SER A 226 8.39 15.25 -13.28
CA SER A 226 7.95 13.85 -13.12
C SER A 226 8.12 13.35 -11.68
N LEU A 227 9.24 13.65 -11.03
CA LEU A 227 9.47 13.29 -9.61
C LEU A 227 8.47 13.99 -8.68
N LYS A 228 8.16 15.27 -8.92
CA LYS A 228 7.14 15.98 -8.16
C LYS A 228 5.75 15.35 -8.35
N HIS A 229 5.39 14.98 -9.57
CA HIS A 229 4.12 14.29 -9.82
C HIS A 229 4.07 12.91 -9.18
N TRP A 230 5.16 12.15 -9.25
CA TRP A 230 5.24 10.83 -8.64
C TRP A 230 5.14 10.90 -7.11
N THR A 231 5.85 11.84 -6.48
CA THR A 231 5.74 12.06 -5.02
C THR A 231 4.34 12.50 -4.60
N LEU A 232 3.68 13.38 -5.37
CA LEU A 232 2.27 13.73 -5.11
C LEU A 232 1.33 12.53 -5.26
N ALA A 233 1.47 11.73 -6.32
CA ALA A 233 0.67 10.53 -6.53
C ALA A 233 0.88 9.50 -5.40
N THR A 234 2.12 9.31 -4.93
CA THR A 234 2.38 8.41 -3.78
C THR A 234 1.77 8.93 -2.49
N ARG A 235 1.75 10.26 -2.27
CA ARG A 235 1.08 10.86 -1.11
C ARG A 235 -0.43 10.70 -1.20
N GLU A 236 -1.02 10.92 -2.36
CA GLU A 236 -2.45 10.70 -2.60
C GLU A 236 -2.83 9.25 -2.32
N MET A 237 -2.07 8.28 -2.84
CA MET A 237 -2.28 6.86 -2.55
C MET A 237 -2.20 6.55 -1.05
N LEU A 238 -1.27 7.16 -0.31
CA LEU A 238 -1.19 6.99 1.14
C LEU A 238 -2.42 7.58 1.84
N PHE A 239 -2.90 8.75 1.42
CA PHE A 239 -4.12 9.34 1.97
C PHE A 239 -5.37 8.49 1.69
N VAL A 240 -5.48 7.91 0.50
CA VAL A 240 -6.55 6.97 0.16
C VAL A 240 -6.47 5.74 1.07
N LYS A 241 -5.30 5.12 1.22
CA LYS A 241 -5.11 3.97 2.13
C LYS A 241 -5.50 4.29 3.58
N VAL A 242 -5.04 5.43 4.10
CA VAL A 242 -5.37 5.86 5.48
C VAL A 242 -6.86 6.15 5.63
N ARG A 243 -7.50 6.74 4.62
CA ARG A 243 -8.94 6.98 4.59
C ARG A 243 -9.71 5.66 4.60
N ASP A 244 -9.35 4.73 3.74
CA ASP A 244 -9.97 3.40 3.64
C ASP A 244 -9.82 2.62 4.94
N GLU A 245 -8.62 2.64 5.54
CA GLU A 245 -8.37 2.02 6.83
C GLU A 245 -9.24 2.63 7.93
N ARG A 246 -9.40 3.95 7.96
CA ARG A 246 -10.27 4.63 8.93
C ARG A 246 -11.75 4.27 8.72
N ILE A 247 -12.20 4.13 7.47
CA ILE A 247 -13.56 3.68 7.16
C ILE A 247 -13.75 2.23 7.61
N LEU A 248 -12.79 1.35 7.31
CA LEU A 248 -12.81 -0.06 7.72
C LEU A 248 -12.84 -0.23 9.25
N ARG A 249 -12.05 0.57 10.00
CA ARG A 249 -12.10 0.55 11.46
C ARG A 249 -13.49 0.96 11.98
N LYS A 250 -14.07 2.04 11.45
CA LYS A 250 -15.42 2.49 11.83
C LYS A 250 -16.51 1.48 11.49
N THR A 251 -16.43 0.81 10.34
CA THR A 251 -17.41 -0.22 9.99
C THR A 251 -17.25 -1.47 10.85
N LEU A 252 -16.01 -1.84 11.18
CA LEU A 252 -15.71 -2.96 12.08
C LEU A 252 -16.16 -2.69 13.52
N GLU A 253 -15.95 -1.48 14.05
CA GLU A 253 -16.48 -1.05 15.35
C GLU A 253 -18.02 -1.16 15.38
N LYS A 254 -18.71 -0.59 14.38
CA LYS A 254 -20.18 -0.71 14.27
C LYS A 254 -20.65 -2.16 14.13
N TRP A 255 -19.89 -2.99 13.42
CA TRP A 255 -20.20 -4.41 13.30
C TRP A 255 -20.03 -5.12 14.65
N GLN A 256 -18.95 -4.84 15.39
CA GLN A 256 -18.74 -5.39 16.72
C GLN A 256 -19.85 -4.98 17.68
N GLU A 257 -20.23 -3.69 17.73
CA GLU A 257 -21.37 -3.20 18.53
C GLU A 257 -22.66 -3.95 18.20
N LYS A 258 -22.98 -4.13 16.91
CA LYS A 258 -24.15 -4.89 16.48
C LYS A 258 -24.06 -6.36 16.87
N THR A 259 -22.89 -6.99 16.76
CA THR A 259 -22.73 -8.39 17.17
C THR A 259 -22.86 -8.59 18.67
N VAL A 260 -22.40 -7.64 19.49
CA VAL A 260 -22.60 -7.66 20.94
C VAL A 260 -24.09 -7.51 21.26
N SER A 261 -24.77 -6.54 20.65
CA SER A 261 -26.21 -6.34 20.82
C SER A 261 -27.03 -7.57 20.39
N LEU A 262 -26.68 -8.23 19.28
CA LEU A 262 -27.32 -9.46 18.84
C LEU A 262 -27.10 -10.60 19.85
N ARG A 263 -25.88 -10.77 20.37
CA ARG A 263 -25.59 -11.78 21.39
C ARG A 263 -26.36 -11.53 22.68
N GLU A 264 -26.52 -10.28 23.09
CA GLU A 264 -27.35 -9.92 24.25
C GLU A 264 -28.82 -10.26 24.02
N MET A 265 -29.36 -9.95 22.84
CA MET A 265 -30.72 -10.33 22.46
C MET A 265 -30.91 -11.85 22.37
N GLU A 266 -29.94 -12.59 21.84
CA GLU A 266 -29.94 -14.05 21.79
C GLU A 266 -29.90 -14.66 23.19
N ALA A 267 -29.07 -14.13 24.09
CA ALA A 267 -29.00 -14.55 25.48
C ALA A 267 -30.32 -14.30 26.21
N ALA A 268 -30.95 -13.15 25.99
CA ALA A 268 -32.28 -12.83 26.53
C ALA A 268 -33.36 -13.78 25.98
N ALA A 269 -33.33 -14.08 24.68
CA ALA A 269 -34.26 -15.01 24.04
C ALA A 269 -34.03 -16.47 24.49
N ALA A 270 -32.79 -16.87 24.76
CA ALA A 270 -32.47 -18.17 25.34
C ALA A 270 -33.01 -18.27 26.77
N ALA A 271 -32.77 -17.26 27.61
CA ALA A 271 -33.30 -17.21 28.97
C ALA A 271 -34.85 -17.26 29.00
N PHE A 272 -35.51 -16.61 28.04
CA PHE A 272 -36.97 -16.69 27.90
C PHE A 272 -37.44 -18.11 27.53
N ARG A 273 -36.78 -18.75 26.55
CA ARG A 273 -37.07 -20.14 26.15
C ARG A 273 -36.85 -21.11 27.30
N ASP A 274 -35.78 -20.96 28.06
CA ASP A 274 -35.48 -21.81 29.22
C ASP A 274 -36.52 -21.64 30.31
N ARG A 275 -36.96 -20.39 30.57
CA ARG A 275 -38.04 -20.12 31.53
C ARG A 275 -39.36 -20.76 31.10
N GLN A 276 -39.70 -20.68 29.81
CA GLN A 276 -40.92 -21.29 29.27
C GLN A 276 -40.83 -22.82 29.27
N ALA A 277 -39.67 -23.39 28.94
CA ALA A 277 -39.42 -24.83 29.03
C ALA A 277 -39.57 -25.34 30.47
N LEU A 278 -39.02 -24.61 31.45
CA LEU A 278 -39.17 -24.93 32.87
C LEU A 278 -40.64 -24.87 33.33
N GLN A 279 -41.40 -23.85 32.91
CA GLN A 279 -42.83 -23.77 33.19
C GLN A 279 -43.60 -24.96 32.61
N ASN A 280 -43.34 -25.31 31.35
CA ASN A 280 -43.97 -26.46 30.69
C ASN A 280 -43.62 -27.79 31.37
N VAL A 281 -42.38 -27.95 31.83
CA VAL A 281 -41.95 -29.15 32.58
C VAL A 281 -42.63 -29.21 33.94
N LEU A 282 -42.70 -28.10 34.66
CA LEU A 282 -43.39 -28.02 35.96
C LEU A 282 -44.89 -28.32 35.82
N GLU A 283 -45.54 -27.78 34.78
CA GLU A 283 -46.94 -28.05 34.48
C GLU A 283 -47.16 -29.54 34.18
N LYS A 284 -46.35 -30.14 33.29
CA LYS A 284 -46.40 -31.57 33.00
C LYS A 284 -46.15 -32.42 34.25
N MET A 285 -45.23 -32.02 35.11
CA MET A 285 -44.94 -32.70 36.37
C MET A 285 -46.13 -32.62 37.33
N MET A 286 -46.82 -31.47 37.42
CA MET A 286 -48.04 -31.33 38.22
C MET A 286 -49.17 -32.22 37.70
N VAL A 287 -49.39 -32.24 36.38
CA VAL A 287 -50.38 -33.14 35.75
C VAL A 287 -50.02 -34.60 36.01
N LYS A 288 -48.76 -35.00 35.86
CA LYS A 288 -48.31 -36.37 36.15
C LYS A 288 -48.47 -36.73 37.61
N ARG A 289 -48.16 -35.82 38.54
CA ARG A 289 -48.36 -36.03 39.98
C ARG A 289 -49.84 -36.26 40.29
N TYR A 290 -50.74 -35.52 39.66
CA TYR A 290 -52.19 -35.74 39.81
C TYR A 290 -52.61 -37.11 39.25
N GLN A 291 -52.15 -37.48 38.05
CA GLN A 291 -52.41 -38.79 37.44
C GLN A 291 -51.90 -39.95 38.32
N ILE A 292 -50.70 -39.82 38.90
CA ILE A 292 -50.13 -40.83 39.80
C ILE A 292 -50.99 -40.97 41.06
N LYS A 293 -51.37 -39.86 41.70
CA LYS A 293 -52.27 -39.90 42.87
C LYS A 293 -53.61 -40.57 42.56
N GLN A 294 -54.17 -40.31 41.38
CA GLN A 294 -55.42 -40.94 40.95
C GLN A 294 -55.24 -42.45 40.72
N ALA A 295 -54.14 -42.85 40.08
CA ALA A 295 -53.81 -44.25 39.87
C ALA A 295 -53.51 -44.98 41.20
N GLU A 296 -52.84 -44.32 42.15
CA GLU A 296 -52.61 -44.84 43.51
C GLU A 296 -53.94 -45.06 44.23
N ALA A 297 -54.86 -44.08 44.19
CA ALA A 297 -56.19 -44.23 44.80
C ALA A 297 -56.97 -45.41 44.18
N GLN A 298 -56.93 -45.56 42.85
CA GLN A 298 -57.54 -46.71 42.17
C GLN A 298 -56.88 -48.04 42.55
N ALA A 299 -55.54 -48.07 42.65
CA ALA A 299 -54.79 -49.26 43.03
C ALA A 299 -55.11 -49.69 44.47
N VAL A 300 -55.25 -48.72 45.39
CA VAL A 300 -55.68 -48.99 46.78
C VAL A 300 -57.07 -49.63 46.80
N LEU A 301 -58.05 -49.08 46.07
CA LEU A 301 -59.40 -49.65 46.00
C LEU A 301 -59.41 -51.08 45.44
N VAL A 302 -58.64 -51.34 44.38
CA VAL A 302 -58.52 -52.68 43.79
C VAL A 302 -57.82 -53.65 44.75
N TYR A 303 -56.78 -53.19 45.45
CA TYR A 303 -56.05 -54.00 46.42
C TYR A 303 -56.93 -54.38 47.61
N GLU A 304 -57.65 -53.42 48.20
CA GLU A 304 -58.60 -53.66 49.30
C GLU A 304 -59.72 -54.62 48.87
N GLY A 305 -60.27 -54.43 47.66
CA GLY A 305 -61.29 -55.33 47.09
C GLY A 305 -60.77 -56.74 46.78
N ASN A 306 -59.49 -56.90 46.46
CA ASN A 306 -58.86 -58.20 46.26
C ASN A 306 -58.48 -58.87 47.57
N LEU A 307 -58.04 -58.10 48.56
CA LEU A 307 -57.70 -58.58 49.89
C LEU A 307 -58.94 -59.12 50.61
N SER A 308 -60.05 -58.38 50.57
CA SER A 308 -61.34 -58.83 51.13
C SER A 308 -61.84 -60.11 50.46
N ARG A 309 -61.76 -60.21 49.12
CA ARG A 309 -62.09 -61.45 48.39
C ARG A 309 -61.19 -62.63 48.77
N LYS A 310 -59.88 -62.43 48.91
CA LYS A 310 -58.95 -63.48 49.35
C LYS A 310 -59.26 -63.93 50.78
N MET A 311 -59.48 -63.00 51.70
CA MET A 311 -59.84 -63.33 53.08
C MET A 311 -61.15 -64.11 53.15
N LEU A 312 -62.19 -63.64 52.44
CA LEU A 312 -63.47 -64.34 52.37
C LEU A 312 -63.33 -65.75 51.77
N HIS A 313 -62.53 -65.90 50.71
CA HIS A 313 -62.27 -67.23 50.14
C HIS A 313 -61.55 -68.15 51.12
N THR A 314 -60.51 -67.66 51.83
CA THR A 314 -59.84 -68.46 52.86
C THR A 314 -60.78 -68.86 53.99
N TRP A 315 -61.68 -67.97 54.41
CA TRP A 315 -62.71 -68.27 55.40
C TRP A 315 -63.70 -69.32 54.91
N LEU A 316 -64.17 -69.21 53.65
CA LEU A 316 -65.06 -70.22 53.06
C LEU A 316 -64.40 -71.59 52.95
N VAL A 317 -63.11 -71.64 52.59
CA VAL A 317 -62.33 -72.89 52.55
C VAL A 317 -62.19 -73.48 53.96
N GLN A 318 -61.88 -72.66 54.96
CA GLN A 318 -61.80 -73.10 56.37
C GLN A 318 -63.14 -73.64 56.87
N LEU A 319 -64.25 -72.94 56.57
CA LEU A 319 -65.60 -73.38 56.92
C LEU A 319 -65.95 -74.71 56.26
N GLY A 320 -65.58 -74.90 54.99
CA GLY A 320 -65.73 -76.17 54.29
C GLY A 320 -64.92 -77.29 54.94
N HIS A 321 -63.71 -77.00 55.43
CA HIS A 321 -62.89 -77.96 56.14
C HIS A 321 -63.47 -78.37 57.49
N ILE A 322 -64.05 -77.42 58.24
CA ILE A 322 -64.75 -77.67 59.50
C ILE A 322 -65.94 -78.60 59.26
N ARG A 323 -66.82 -78.27 58.29
CA ARG A 323 -67.97 -79.12 57.93
C ARG A 323 -67.58 -80.53 57.51
N LEU A 324 -66.47 -80.66 56.78
CA LEU A 324 -65.97 -81.96 56.36
C LEU A 324 -65.42 -82.78 57.54
N ASN A 325 -64.79 -82.11 58.51
CA ASN A 325 -64.33 -82.74 59.74
C ASN A 325 -65.50 -83.13 60.65
N GLU A 326 -66.56 -82.33 60.73
CA GLU A 326 -67.80 -82.68 61.44
C GLU A 326 -68.43 -83.95 60.86
N ARG A 327 -68.57 -84.04 59.54
CA ARG A 327 -69.06 -85.25 58.86
C ARG A 327 -68.18 -86.48 59.13
N ARG A 328 -66.85 -86.29 59.17
CA ARG A 328 -65.92 -87.37 59.53
C ARG A 328 -66.05 -87.77 60.99
N ALA A 329 -66.29 -86.82 61.89
CA ALA A 329 -66.51 -87.07 63.31
C ALA A 329 -67.82 -87.82 63.55
N GLU A 330 -68.90 -87.45 62.85
CA GLU A 330 -70.18 -88.18 62.85
C GLU A 330 -70.00 -89.60 62.33
N ALA A 331 -69.38 -89.79 61.16
CA ALA A 331 -69.11 -91.12 60.62
C ALA A 331 -68.21 -91.96 61.53
N ALA A 332 -67.23 -91.34 62.21
CA ALA A 332 -66.41 -92.00 63.22
C ALA A 332 -67.24 -92.38 64.46
N ALA A 333 -68.14 -91.50 64.92
CA ALA A 333 -69.04 -91.79 66.04
C ALA A 333 -69.96 -92.97 65.73
N ASP A 334 -70.55 -93.02 64.53
CA ASP A 334 -71.37 -94.15 64.06
C ASP A 334 -70.55 -95.45 63.97
N TYR A 335 -69.31 -95.36 63.49
CA TYR A 335 -68.39 -96.51 63.46
C TYR A 335 -68.06 -97.01 64.86
N PHE A 336 -67.77 -96.12 65.81
CA PHE A 336 -67.48 -96.52 67.20
C PHE A 336 -68.72 -97.07 67.90
N ALA A 337 -69.90 -96.49 67.67
CA ALA A 337 -71.17 -96.98 68.20
C ALA A 337 -71.49 -98.40 67.69
N SER A 338 -71.38 -98.62 66.37
CA SER A 338 -71.59 -99.93 65.73
C SER A 338 -70.54 -100.96 66.14
N LYS A 339 -69.28 -100.55 66.29
CA LYS A 339 -68.22 -101.42 66.83
C LYS A 339 -68.51 -101.83 68.27
N HIS A 340 -68.95 -100.91 69.13
CA HIS A 340 -69.20 -101.20 70.54
C HIS A 340 -70.42 -102.10 70.74
N SER A 341 -71.46 -101.98 69.91
CA SER A 341 -72.62 -102.87 69.91
C SER A 341 -72.26 -104.28 69.41
N LEU A 342 -71.49 -104.38 68.32
CA LEU A 342 -70.97 -105.67 67.83
C LEU A 342 -70.04 -106.35 68.84
N GLN A 343 -69.24 -105.57 69.57
CA GLN A 343 -68.35 -106.09 70.60
C GLN A 343 -69.13 -106.66 71.79
N LYS A 344 -70.15 -105.95 72.30
CA LYS A 344 -71.07 -106.49 73.31
C LYS A 344 -71.78 -107.76 72.83
N TRP A 345 -72.14 -107.83 71.54
CA TRP A 345 -72.78 -109.01 70.97
C TRP A 345 -71.83 -110.21 70.89
N ARG A 346 -70.56 -109.99 70.51
CA ARG A 346 -69.50 -111.02 70.55
C ARG A 346 -69.21 -111.48 71.96
N GLU A 347 -69.16 -110.58 72.94
CA GLU A 347 -68.93 -110.93 74.34
C GLU A 347 -70.09 -111.78 74.89
N LYS A 348 -71.34 -111.45 74.55
CA LYS A 348 -72.51 -112.25 74.90
C LYS A 348 -72.54 -113.62 74.21
N ALA A 349 -72.07 -113.70 72.97
CA ALA A 349 -71.92 -114.96 72.25
C ALA A 349 -70.78 -115.83 72.83
N ARG A 350 -69.67 -115.21 73.28
CA ARG A 350 -68.56 -115.91 73.95
C ARG A 350 -68.97 -116.47 75.30
N LEU A 351 -69.70 -115.72 76.12
CA LEU A 351 -70.21 -116.23 77.41
C LEU A 351 -71.06 -117.50 77.24
N ARG A 352 -71.88 -117.59 76.19
CA ARG A 352 -72.67 -118.80 75.89
C ARG A 352 -71.86 -119.99 75.36
N VAL A 353 -70.69 -119.75 74.78
CA VAL A 353 -69.76 -120.80 74.35
C VAL A 353 -68.85 -121.22 75.51
N GLU A 354 -68.54 -120.31 76.43
CA GLU A 354 -67.73 -120.53 77.62
C GLU A 354 -68.50 -121.31 78.71
N GLU A 355 -69.81 -121.09 78.87
CA GLU A 355 -70.68 -121.92 79.74
C GLU A 355 -70.71 -123.40 79.30
N LYS A 356 -70.62 -123.69 78.00
CA LYS A 356 -70.58 -125.06 77.47
C LYS A 356 -69.20 -125.72 77.58
N LYS A 357 -68.13 -124.94 77.69
CA LYS A 357 -66.73 -125.42 77.74
C LYS A 357 -66.14 -125.45 79.15
N ALA A 358 -66.81 -124.85 80.14
CA ALA A 358 -66.40 -124.84 81.55
C ALA A 358 -66.47 -126.23 82.23
N VAL A 359 -67.28 -127.16 81.72
CA VAL A 359 -67.36 -128.55 82.22
C VAL A 359 -66.21 -129.44 81.69
N GLU A 360 -65.66 -129.13 80.51
CA GLU A 360 -64.63 -129.95 79.83
C GLU A 360 -63.19 -129.47 80.10
N THR A 361 -63.02 -128.23 80.59
CA THR A 361 -61.72 -127.59 80.77
C THR A 361 -61.06 -127.85 82.13
N ARG A 362 -61.71 -128.57 83.05
CA ARG A 362 -61.10 -129.00 84.32
C ARG A 362 -60.00 -130.07 84.13
N LYS A 363 -59.91 -130.70 82.95
CA LYS A 363 -58.96 -131.79 82.63
C LYS A 363 -57.68 -131.37 81.86
N HIS A 364 -57.61 -130.13 81.32
CA HIS A 364 -56.47 -129.71 80.46
C HIS A 364 -55.58 -128.60 81.05
N VAL A 365 -55.85 -128.15 82.27
CA VAL A 365 -55.15 -127.00 82.90
C VAL A 365 -53.73 -127.36 83.38
N LEU A 366 -53.35 -128.64 83.46
CA LEU A 366 -52.03 -129.05 83.97
C LEU A 366 -50.94 -129.30 82.92
N SER A 367 -51.25 -129.36 81.60
CA SER A 367 -50.24 -129.60 80.55
C SER A 367 -49.76 -128.33 79.82
N PHE A 368 -50.39 -127.17 80.06
CA PHE A 368 -50.13 -125.93 79.30
C PHE A 368 -49.13 -124.96 80.00
N THR A 369 -48.95 -125.09 81.31
CA THR A 369 -48.19 -124.14 82.13
C THR A 369 -46.67 -124.22 81.94
N TYR A 370 -46.14 -125.32 81.39
CA TYR A 370 -44.70 -125.46 81.12
C TYR A 370 -44.27 -125.04 79.70
N PHE A 371 -45.17 -125.03 78.70
CA PHE A 371 -44.84 -124.64 77.31
C PHE A 371 -44.77 -123.11 77.11
N GLN A 372 -45.49 -122.32 77.92
CA GLN A 372 -45.53 -120.87 77.77
C GLN A 372 -44.25 -120.15 78.25
N LYS A 373 -43.53 -120.69 79.23
CA LYS A 373 -42.30 -120.08 79.75
C LYS A 373 -41.14 -120.11 78.74
N TRP A 374 -41.08 -121.12 77.87
CA TRP A 374 -40.04 -121.24 76.83
C TRP A 374 -40.25 -120.28 75.63
N ARG A 375 -41.51 -120.02 75.24
CA ARG A 375 -41.86 -119.11 74.13
C ARG A 375 -41.61 -117.62 74.45
N ALA A 376 -41.70 -117.23 75.72
CA ALA A 376 -41.52 -115.85 76.16
C ALA A 376 -40.05 -115.38 76.10
N VAL A 377 -39.09 -116.30 76.30
CA VAL A 377 -37.66 -115.97 76.32
C VAL A 377 -37.07 -115.88 74.90
N THR A 378 -37.57 -116.70 73.96
CA THR A 378 -37.09 -116.71 72.56
C THR A 378 -37.61 -115.53 71.71
N ARG A 379 -38.73 -114.90 72.08
CA ARG A 379 -39.25 -113.69 71.40
C ARG A 379 -38.44 -112.43 71.70
N LYS A 380 -38.05 -112.24 72.97
CA LYS A 380 -37.36 -111.02 73.43
C LYS A 380 -35.98 -110.84 72.79
N SER A 381 -35.26 -111.92 72.46
CA SER A 381 -33.94 -111.81 71.80
C SER A 381 -34.02 -111.49 70.30
N LYS A 382 -35.10 -111.91 69.62
CA LYS A 382 -35.32 -111.61 68.19
C LYS A 382 -35.80 -110.17 67.99
N GLU A 383 -36.71 -109.68 68.82
CA GLU A 383 -37.26 -108.32 68.72
C GLU A 383 -36.20 -107.23 68.97
N ALA A 384 -35.25 -107.46 69.89
CA ALA A 384 -34.15 -106.52 70.12
C ALA A 384 -33.22 -106.38 68.90
N LYS A 385 -32.87 -107.49 68.24
CA LYS A 385 -32.03 -107.49 67.03
C LYS A 385 -32.72 -106.82 65.84
N TYR A 386 -34.03 -107.03 65.66
CA TYR A 386 -34.78 -106.35 64.60
C TYR A 386 -34.98 -104.85 64.88
N ALA A 387 -35.14 -104.44 66.14
CA ALA A 387 -35.29 -103.02 66.49
C ALA A 387 -34.00 -102.21 66.23
N GLU A 388 -32.82 -102.78 66.50
CA GLU A 388 -31.54 -102.12 66.19
C GLU A 388 -31.25 -102.06 64.68
N ALA A 389 -31.50 -103.16 63.95
CA ALA A 389 -31.38 -103.18 62.48
C ALA A 389 -32.34 -102.18 61.82
N TYR A 390 -33.58 -102.07 62.31
CA TYR A 390 -34.56 -101.12 61.79
C TYR A 390 -34.16 -99.66 62.08
N LYS A 391 -33.62 -99.35 63.26
CA LYS A 391 -33.12 -97.99 63.59
C LYS A 391 -31.95 -97.58 62.68
N SER A 392 -31.02 -98.48 62.40
CA SER A 392 -29.89 -98.19 61.51
C SER A 392 -30.33 -98.00 60.05
N MET A 393 -31.25 -98.84 59.56
CA MET A 393 -31.82 -98.72 58.22
C MET A 393 -32.61 -97.43 58.06
N ARG A 394 -33.44 -97.06 59.04
CA ARG A 394 -34.21 -95.81 59.01
C ARG A 394 -33.32 -94.57 58.99
N ARG A 395 -32.19 -94.57 59.73
CA ARG A 395 -31.21 -93.47 59.68
C ARG A 395 -30.56 -93.36 58.29
N LYS A 396 -30.16 -94.47 57.68
CA LYS A 396 -29.61 -94.48 56.31
C LYS A 396 -30.61 -93.98 55.27
N VAL A 397 -31.87 -94.43 55.33
CA VAL A 397 -32.93 -93.98 54.41
C VAL A 397 -33.20 -92.48 54.57
N LYS A 398 -33.34 -91.97 55.81
CA LYS A 398 -33.52 -90.53 56.06
C LYS A 398 -32.34 -89.70 55.56
N MET A 399 -31.12 -90.17 55.78
CA MET A 399 -29.91 -89.49 55.32
C MET A 399 -29.81 -89.46 53.80
N ASN A 400 -30.19 -90.55 53.13
CA ASN A 400 -30.24 -90.61 51.66
C ASN A 400 -31.33 -89.69 51.09
N ILE A 401 -32.54 -89.67 51.69
CA ILE A 401 -33.61 -88.75 51.28
C ILE A 401 -33.19 -87.28 51.48
N ALA A 402 -32.52 -86.97 52.59
CA ALA A 402 -32.00 -85.63 52.83
C ALA A 402 -30.91 -85.24 51.81
N ARG A 403 -30.00 -86.17 51.48
CA ARG A 403 -28.97 -85.95 50.46
C ARG A 403 -29.57 -85.75 49.06
N THR A 404 -30.56 -86.56 48.65
CA THR A 404 -31.21 -86.38 47.36
C THR A 404 -31.98 -85.07 47.29
N ALA A 405 -32.74 -84.72 48.34
CA ALA A 405 -33.43 -83.44 48.42
C ALA A 405 -32.47 -82.24 48.37
N LEU A 406 -31.34 -82.30 49.09
CA LEU A 406 -30.33 -81.23 49.07
C LEU A 406 -29.62 -81.13 47.71
N ASN A 407 -29.36 -82.25 47.04
CA ASN A 407 -28.77 -82.23 45.70
C ASN A 407 -29.74 -81.65 44.66
N ILE A 408 -31.02 -82.03 44.71
CA ILE A 408 -32.06 -81.43 43.87
C ILE A 408 -32.18 -79.93 44.14
N TRP A 409 -32.16 -79.52 45.42
CA TRP A 409 -32.20 -78.11 45.79
C TRP A 409 -30.98 -77.35 45.28
N ARG A 410 -29.76 -77.90 45.43
CA ARG A 410 -28.53 -77.30 44.88
C ARG A 410 -28.58 -77.19 43.36
N GLN A 411 -29.04 -78.22 42.66
CA GLN A 411 -29.18 -78.21 41.21
C GLN A 411 -30.17 -77.14 40.75
N LYS A 412 -31.34 -77.05 41.40
CA LYS A 412 -32.33 -76.00 41.10
C LYS A 412 -31.81 -74.60 41.44
N ALA A 413 -31.11 -74.44 42.55
CA ALA A 413 -30.50 -73.16 42.92
C ALA A 413 -29.41 -72.74 41.92
N ALA A 414 -28.60 -73.68 41.43
CA ALA A 414 -27.62 -73.43 40.38
C ALA A 414 -28.29 -73.05 39.06
N GLN A 415 -29.37 -73.75 38.68
CA GLN A 415 -30.16 -73.41 37.49
C GLN A 415 -30.79 -72.01 37.59
N ILE A 416 -31.34 -71.63 38.75
CA ILE A 416 -31.88 -70.27 38.98
C ILE A 416 -30.78 -69.22 38.86
N ARG A 417 -29.57 -69.48 39.40
CA ARG A 417 -28.43 -68.56 39.24
C ARG A 417 -28.03 -68.41 37.78
N GLN A 418 -27.99 -69.50 37.02
CA GLN A 418 -27.69 -69.46 35.58
C GLN A 418 -28.76 -68.69 34.80
N MET A 419 -30.04 -68.93 35.09
CA MET A 419 -31.14 -68.17 34.49
C MET A 419 -31.05 -66.68 34.81
N ASN A 420 -30.71 -66.32 36.05
CA ASN A 420 -30.53 -64.93 36.45
C ASN A 420 -29.35 -64.28 35.72
N ALA A 421 -28.21 -64.97 35.58
CA ALA A 421 -27.07 -64.49 34.81
C ALA A 421 -27.46 -64.23 33.34
N THR A 422 -28.15 -65.18 32.69
CA THR A 422 -28.64 -64.97 31.31
C THR A 422 -29.68 -63.85 31.19
N ALA A 423 -30.50 -63.62 32.23
CA ALA A 423 -31.46 -62.53 32.25
C ALA A 423 -30.77 -61.16 32.44
N GLU A 424 -29.69 -61.10 33.23
CA GLU A 424 -28.85 -59.91 33.37
C GLU A 424 -28.11 -59.59 32.08
N GLU A 425 -27.54 -60.60 31.40
CA GLU A 425 -26.95 -60.46 30.07
C GLU A 425 -27.97 -59.92 29.05
N PHE A 426 -29.19 -60.47 29.05
CA PHE A 426 -30.26 -59.99 28.15
C PHE A 426 -30.66 -58.54 28.47
N ARG A 427 -30.73 -58.17 29.75
CA ARG A 427 -30.99 -56.77 30.15
C ARG A 427 -29.85 -55.85 29.71
N ALA A 428 -28.60 -56.27 29.84
CA ALA A 428 -27.44 -55.49 29.40
C ALA A 428 -27.46 -55.29 27.88
N CYS A 429 -27.70 -56.35 27.10
CA CYS A 429 -27.85 -56.26 25.65
C CYS A 429 -29.01 -55.33 25.25
N LYS A 430 -30.16 -55.44 25.92
CA LYS A 430 -31.33 -54.61 25.64
C LYS A 430 -31.09 -53.13 25.96
N VAL A 431 -30.40 -52.80 27.05
CA VAL A 431 -30.02 -51.42 27.37
C VAL A 431 -29.12 -50.83 26.30
N VAL A 432 -28.17 -51.62 25.76
CA VAL A 432 -27.30 -51.19 24.66
C VAL A 432 -28.09 -50.99 23.36
N GLU A 433 -29.03 -51.88 23.05
CA GLU A 433 -29.90 -51.73 21.87
C GLU A 433 -30.83 -50.52 21.99
N ASP A 434 -31.44 -50.31 23.15
CA ASP A 434 -32.30 -49.16 23.41
C ASP A 434 -31.49 -47.85 23.35
N ALA A 435 -30.24 -47.84 23.84
CA ALA A 435 -29.30 -46.73 23.68
C ALA A 435 -28.93 -46.48 22.20
N LYS A 436 -28.74 -47.54 21.40
CA LYS A 436 -28.51 -47.41 19.95
C LYS A 436 -29.74 -46.86 19.23
N ARG A 437 -30.95 -47.29 19.60
CA ARG A 437 -32.21 -46.78 19.04
C ARG A 437 -32.45 -45.33 19.39
N THR A 438 -32.19 -44.93 20.64
CA THR A 438 -32.30 -43.53 21.05
C THR A 438 -31.25 -42.65 20.38
N ALA A 439 -30.01 -43.13 20.25
CA ALA A 439 -28.96 -42.41 19.50
C ALA A 439 -29.31 -42.29 18.01
N HIS A 440 -29.78 -43.35 17.38
CA HIS A 440 -30.22 -43.33 15.99
C HIS A 440 -31.43 -42.39 15.80
N GLY A 441 -32.41 -42.45 16.70
CA GLY A 441 -33.55 -41.52 16.71
C GLY A 441 -33.10 -40.07 16.86
N ALA A 442 -32.15 -39.80 17.76
CA ALA A 442 -31.58 -38.46 17.92
C ALA A 442 -30.89 -37.99 16.63
N ILE A 443 -30.07 -38.84 16.01
CA ILE A 443 -29.40 -38.53 14.73
C ILE A 443 -30.43 -38.23 13.63
N VAL A 444 -31.46 -39.06 13.48
CA VAL A 444 -32.53 -38.84 12.49
C VAL A 444 -33.28 -37.55 12.78
N THR A 445 -33.61 -37.26 14.05
CA THR A 445 -34.27 -36.00 14.39
C THR A 445 -33.38 -34.78 14.13
N MET A 446 -32.08 -34.87 14.38
CA MET A 446 -31.14 -33.80 14.04
C MET A 446 -31.04 -33.62 12.53
N PHE A 447 -30.93 -34.70 11.77
CA PHE A 447 -30.87 -34.67 10.31
C PHE A 447 -32.13 -34.02 9.71
N ASN A 448 -33.31 -34.48 10.11
CA ASN A 448 -34.58 -33.92 9.66
C ASN A 448 -34.71 -32.44 10.06
N LYS A 449 -34.21 -32.06 11.25
CA LYS A 449 -34.20 -30.65 11.68
C LYS A 449 -33.22 -29.81 10.86
N THR A 450 -32.06 -30.35 10.48
CA THR A 450 -31.13 -29.65 9.59
C THR A 450 -31.68 -29.51 8.19
N GLU A 451 -32.38 -30.52 7.69
CA GLU A 451 -33.08 -30.46 6.39
C GLU A 451 -34.20 -29.41 6.43
N GLN A 452 -35.05 -29.41 7.46
CA GLN A 452 -36.07 -28.37 7.66
C GLN A 452 -35.47 -26.96 7.80
N MET A 453 -34.33 -26.82 8.47
CA MET A 453 -33.63 -25.52 8.54
C MET A 453 -33.08 -25.09 7.17
N GLN A 454 -32.59 -26.03 6.37
CA GLN A 454 -32.14 -25.75 5.00
C GLN A 454 -33.33 -25.36 4.11
N GLU A 455 -34.43 -26.10 4.16
CA GLU A 455 -35.68 -25.77 3.45
C GLU A 455 -36.21 -24.40 3.86
N ALA A 456 -36.30 -24.12 5.17
CA ALA A 456 -36.72 -22.82 5.68
C ALA A 456 -35.76 -21.69 5.26
N SER A 457 -34.45 -21.97 5.15
CA SER A 457 -33.49 -20.98 4.65
C SER A 457 -33.68 -20.71 3.16
N LEU A 458 -33.94 -21.73 2.35
CA LEU A 458 -34.26 -21.59 0.92
C LEU A 458 -35.57 -20.84 0.73
N GLU A 459 -36.59 -21.13 1.53
CA GLU A 459 -37.86 -20.41 1.54
C GLU A 459 -37.67 -18.95 1.96
N ALA A 460 -36.87 -18.68 2.98
CA ALA A 460 -36.53 -17.32 3.40
C ALA A 460 -35.78 -16.56 2.30
N ASP A 461 -34.86 -17.20 1.58
CA ASP A 461 -34.17 -16.61 0.43
C ASP A 461 -35.12 -16.33 -0.73
N LEU A 462 -36.06 -17.24 -1.00
CA LEU A 462 -37.08 -17.04 -2.02
C LEU A 462 -38.04 -15.91 -1.65
N LEU A 463 -38.45 -15.82 -0.37
CA LEU A 463 -39.27 -14.73 0.14
C LEU A 463 -38.51 -13.42 0.16
N PHE A 464 -37.23 -13.42 0.52
CA PHE A 464 -36.38 -12.24 0.46
C PHE A 464 -36.22 -11.78 -0.98
N ARG A 465 -36.01 -12.68 -1.95
CA ARG A 465 -35.97 -12.33 -3.38
C ARG A 465 -37.32 -11.80 -3.86
N LYS A 466 -38.44 -12.43 -3.50
CA LYS A 466 -39.79 -11.94 -3.85
C LYS A 466 -40.07 -10.58 -3.24
N ASN A 467 -39.84 -10.40 -1.94
CA ASN A 467 -39.98 -9.12 -1.26
C ASN A 467 -39.02 -8.08 -1.82
N LEU A 468 -37.79 -8.43 -2.19
CA LEU A 468 -36.84 -7.50 -2.80
C LEU A 468 -37.32 -7.09 -4.20
N ILE A 469 -37.91 -8.01 -4.97
CA ILE A 469 -38.55 -7.71 -6.26
C ILE A 469 -39.79 -6.82 -6.08
N GLU A 470 -40.64 -7.09 -5.09
CA GLU A 470 -41.86 -6.33 -4.78
C GLU A 470 -41.56 -4.95 -4.19
N HIS A 471 -40.63 -4.88 -3.23
CA HIS A 471 -40.27 -3.66 -2.50
C HIS A 471 -39.40 -2.71 -3.32
N LEU A 472 -38.53 -3.25 -4.19
CA LEU A 472 -37.80 -2.42 -5.15
C LEU A 472 -38.63 -2.10 -6.41
N GLN A 473 -39.87 -2.62 -6.51
CA GLN A 473 -40.74 -2.44 -7.68
C GLN A 473 -39.98 -2.63 -9.01
N ILE A 474 -39.01 -3.57 -9.07
CA ILE A 474 -38.06 -3.72 -10.19
C ILE A 474 -38.75 -4.17 -11.50
N PHE A 475 -40.04 -4.52 -11.45
CA PHE A 475 -40.83 -4.76 -12.66
C PHE A 475 -42.06 -3.85 -12.79
N GLY A 476 -42.24 -2.89 -11.88
CA GLY A 476 -43.13 -1.75 -12.11
C GLY A 476 -42.44 -0.79 -13.10
N SER A 477 -43.12 -0.38 -14.16
CA SER A 477 -42.61 0.51 -15.22
C SER A 477 -42.03 1.86 -14.73
N ASN A 478 -42.16 2.20 -13.44
CA ASN A 478 -41.85 3.50 -12.89
C ASN A 478 -40.37 3.73 -12.53
N TRP A 479 -39.56 2.70 -12.30
CA TRP A 479 -38.10 2.88 -12.09
C TRP A 479 -37.31 2.74 -13.39
N LEU A 480 -37.83 1.95 -14.35
CA LEU A 480 -37.26 1.75 -15.69
C LEU A 480 -37.27 3.03 -16.53
N VAL A 481 -38.27 3.89 -16.37
CA VAL A 481 -38.35 5.17 -17.10
C VAL A 481 -37.27 6.15 -16.61
N PRO A 482 -37.11 6.43 -15.30
CA PRO A 482 -36.01 7.24 -14.78
C PRO A 482 -34.63 6.65 -15.04
N THR A 483 -34.44 5.32 -14.94
CA THR A 483 -33.12 4.73 -15.25
C THR A 483 -32.81 4.76 -16.73
N ARG A 484 -33.78 4.55 -17.63
CA ARG A 484 -33.58 4.76 -19.07
C ARG A 484 -33.30 6.23 -19.38
N GLN A 485 -34.00 7.16 -18.75
CA GLN A 485 -33.73 8.59 -18.89
C GLN A 485 -32.33 8.94 -18.36
N MET A 486 -31.91 8.42 -17.21
CA MET A 486 -30.55 8.62 -16.69
C MET A 486 -29.48 8.04 -17.63
N LEU A 487 -29.69 6.84 -18.18
CA LEU A 487 -28.76 6.25 -19.14
C LEU A 487 -28.74 7.03 -20.46
N GLU A 488 -29.88 7.53 -20.93
CA GLU A 488 -29.94 8.43 -22.10
C GLU A 488 -29.27 9.78 -21.81
N HIS A 489 -29.42 10.33 -20.61
CA HIS A 489 -28.74 11.55 -20.18
C HIS A 489 -27.23 11.34 -20.05
N GLN A 490 -26.78 10.20 -19.53
CA GLN A 490 -25.38 9.82 -19.50
C GLN A 490 -24.82 9.67 -20.92
N ARG A 491 -25.55 8.98 -21.80
CA ARG A 491 -25.16 8.84 -23.21
C ARG A 491 -25.08 10.19 -23.92
N LYS A 492 -26.05 11.08 -23.72
CA LYS A 492 -26.01 12.46 -24.24
C LYS A 492 -24.87 13.27 -23.65
N ALA A 493 -24.55 13.09 -22.37
CA ALA A 493 -23.43 13.76 -21.72
C ALA A 493 -22.08 13.26 -22.26
N ASP A 494 -21.96 11.97 -22.53
CA ASP A 494 -20.77 11.37 -23.14
C ASP A 494 -20.61 11.79 -24.61
N GLU A 495 -21.71 11.84 -25.38
CA GLU A 495 -21.72 12.43 -26.72
C GLU A 495 -21.33 13.91 -26.70
N TYR A 496 -21.78 14.68 -25.70
CA TYR A 496 -21.38 16.07 -25.51
C TYR A 496 -19.91 16.20 -25.13
N ARG A 497 -19.38 15.31 -24.27
CA ARG A 497 -17.95 15.26 -23.95
C ARG A 497 -17.11 14.88 -25.17
N ALA A 498 -17.55 13.91 -25.96
CA ALA A 498 -16.88 13.49 -27.19
C ALA A 498 -16.86 14.62 -28.23
N THR A 499 -17.98 15.32 -28.44
CA THR A 499 -18.04 16.47 -29.36
C THR A 499 -17.22 17.66 -28.87
N ARG A 500 -17.18 17.93 -27.56
CA ARG A 500 -16.37 19.00 -26.97
C ARG A 500 -14.87 18.70 -27.02
N THR A 501 -14.47 17.46 -26.74
CA THR A 501 -13.07 17.02 -26.88
C THR A 501 -12.63 17.02 -28.34
N ALA A 502 -13.48 16.57 -29.28
CA ALA A 502 -13.23 16.67 -30.71
C ALA A 502 -13.11 18.14 -31.17
N SER A 503 -13.97 19.04 -30.68
CA SER A 503 -13.90 20.48 -30.98
C SER A 503 -12.62 21.12 -30.43
N TYR A 504 -12.20 20.73 -29.22
CA TYR A 504 -10.94 21.16 -28.63
C TYR A 504 -9.73 20.64 -29.42
N ALA A 505 -9.75 19.37 -29.82
CA ALA A 505 -8.72 18.77 -30.66
C ALA A 505 -8.63 19.46 -32.03
N LEU A 506 -9.77 19.76 -32.68
CA LEU A 506 -9.80 20.52 -33.94
C LEU A 506 -9.26 21.94 -33.78
N SER A 507 -9.58 22.61 -32.68
CA SER A 507 -9.00 23.91 -32.30
C SER A 507 -7.47 23.82 -32.19
N MET A 508 -6.96 22.82 -31.47
CA MET A 508 -5.52 22.60 -31.32
C MET A 508 -4.85 22.27 -32.65
N LEU A 509 -5.45 21.41 -33.48
CA LEU A 509 -4.95 21.12 -34.83
C LEU A 509 -4.94 22.36 -35.72
N ARG A 510 -5.94 23.24 -35.60
CA ARG A 510 -5.97 24.52 -36.33
C ARG A 510 -4.88 25.47 -35.84
N ASN A 511 -4.62 25.50 -34.54
CA ASN A 511 -3.51 26.27 -33.96
C ASN A 511 -2.15 25.74 -34.40
N TRP A 512 -1.94 24.42 -34.37
CA TRP A 512 -0.71 23.78 -34.86
C TRP A 512 -0.52 23.99 -36.36
N ARG A 513 -1.58 23.84 -37.16
CA ARG A 513 -1.55 24.19 -38.58
C ARG A 513 -1.15 25.65 -38.78
N ASN A 514 -1.73 26.58 -38.04
CA ASN A 514 -1.37 27.99 -38.14
C ASN A 514 0.07 28.25 -37.70
N ALA A 515 0.57 27.57 -36.68
CA ALA A 515 1.97 27.64 -36.25
C ALA A 515 2.92 27.08 -37.32
N ALA A 516 2.57 25.96 -37.95
CA ALA A 516 3.29 25.38 -39.08
C ALA A 516 3.29 26.32 -40.30
N PHE A 517 2.17 26.98 -40.60
CA PHE A 517 2.12 27.99 -41.66
C PHE A 517 2.96 29.23 -41.32
N ARG A 518 2.98 29.69 -40.06
CA ARG A 518 3.81 30.82 -39.63
C ARG A 518 5.29 30.48 -39.73
N THR A 519 5.70 29.30 -39.28
CA THR A 519 7.09 28.85 -39.37
C THR A 519 7.52 28.71 -40.82
N LYS A 520 6.72 28.06 -41.67
CA LYS A 520 7.00 27.97 -43.11
C LYS A 520 7.09 29.35 -43.78
N ARG A 521 6.19 30.28 -43.41
CA ARG A 521 6.24 31.65 -43.94
C ARG A 521 7.49 32.41 -43.46
N LEU A 522 7.91 32.21 -42.21
CA LEU A 522 9.15 32.80 -41.70
C LEU A 522 10.38 32.22 -42.40
N GLU A 523 10.37 30.93 -42.76
CA GLU A 523 11.40 30.29 -43.58
C GLU A 523 11.42 30.92 -44.99
N GLU A 524 10.26 31.02 -45.65
CA GLU A 524 10.14 31.66 -46.97
C GLU A 524 10.59 33.13 -46.93
N ASP A 525 10.20 33.90 -45.91
CA ASP A 525 10.64 35.29 -45.71
C ASP A 525 12.15 35.37 -45.43
N ALA A 526 12.71 34.42 -44.67
CA ALA A 526 14.15 34.32 -44.43
C ALA A 526 14.92 34.02 -45.72
N ASP A 527 14.42 33.14 -46.57
CA ASP A 527 15.01 32.83 -47.89
C ASP A 527 14.93 34.03 -48.84
N VAL A 528 13.81 34.75 -48.87
CA VAL A 528 13.67 35.98 -49.66
C VAL A 528 14.62 37.06 -49.17
N LEU A 529 14.77 37.23 -47.85
CA LEU A 529 15.74 38.15 -47.26
C LEU A 529 17.18 37.73 -47.55
N PHE A 530 17.46 36.43 -47.50
CA PHE A 530 18.75 35.86 -47.85
C PHE A 530 19.09 36.16 -49.31
N HIS A 531 18.21 35.86 -50.25
CA HIS A 531 18.39 36.18 -51.67
C HIS A 531 18.47 37.68 -51.95
N ARG A 532 17.69 38.51 -51.24
CA ARG A 532 17.79 39.97 -51.37
C ARG A 532 19.13 40.48 -50.86
N ASN A 533 19.63 39.93 -49.75
CA ASN A 533 20.93 40.29 -49.19
C ASN A 533 22.06 39.77 -50.06
N GLU A 534 21.98 38.56 -50.61
CA GLU A 534 22.91 38.05 -51.59
C GLU A 534 22.91 38.90 -52.86
N LYS A 535 21.75 39.27 -53.39
CA LYS A 535 21.64 40.16 -54.55
C LYS A 535 22.20 41.53 -54.25
N LYS A 536 21.94 42.11 -53.07
CA LYS A 536 22.57 43.37 -52.63
C LYS A 536 24.07 43.21 -52.48
N ARG A 537 24.56 42.09 -51.95
CA ARG A 537 25.98 41.80 -51.77
C ARG A 537 26.67 41.63 -53.12
N ALA A 538 26.05 40.92 -54.06
CA ALA A 538 26.50 40.77 -55.44
C ALA A 538 26.46 42.09 -56.22
N LEU A 539 25.40 42.89 -56.06
CA LEU A 539 25.31 44.24 -56.64
C LEU A 539 26.35 45.17 -56.04
N TRP A 540 26.59 45.10 -54.73
CA TRP A 540 27.64 45.88 -54.07
C TRP A 540 29.02 45.45 -54.56
N PHE A 541 29.26 44.14 -54.73
CA PHE A 541 30.49 43.65 -55.36
C PHE A 541 30.63 44.15 -56.80
N LEU A 542 29.57 44.10 -57.61
CA LEU A 542 29.57 44.60 -58.98
C LEU A 542 29.73 46.12 -59.03
N GLN A 543 29.13 46.87 -58.10
CA GLN A 543 29.21 48.32 -58.03
C GLN A 543 30.59 48.76 -57.53
N LYS A 544 31.18 48.03 -56.57
CA LYS A 544 32.57 48.19 -56.16
C LYS A 544 33.52 47.81 -57.29
N TRP A 545 33.26 46.74 -58.02
CA TRP A 545 34.00 46.37 -59.23
C TRP A 545 33.89 47.44 -60.29
N ARG A 546 32.69 47.99 -60.53
CA ARG A 546 32.43 49.08 -61.48
C ARG A 546 33.06 50.39 -61.02
N GLN A 547 33.13 50.65 -59.72
CA GLN A 547 33.86 51.78 -59.14
C GLN A 547 35.38 51.60 -59.22
N VAL A 548 35.89 50.37 -59.10
CA VAL A 548 37.32 50.06 -59.26
C VAL A 548 37.72 50.10 -60.74
N SER A 549 36.86 49.63 -61.65
CA SER A 549 37.11 49.66 -63.10
C SER A 549 36.82 51.02 -63.74
N ALA A 550 35.83 51.79 -63.26
CA ALA A 550 35.63 53.19 -63.68
C ALA A 550 36.55 54.19 -62.92
N GLY A 551 36.96 53.85 -61.70
CA GLY A 551 37.92 54.60 -60.88
C GLY A 551 39.38 54.39 -61.31
N SER A 552 39.65 53.41 -62.19
CA SER A 552 40.96 53.24 -62.83
C SER A 552 41.40 54.44 -63.69
N ASN A 553 40.51 55.41 -63.95
CA ASN A 553 40.85 56.68 -64.62
C ASN A 553 40.56 57.94 -63.79
N ASN A 554 40.17 57.85 -62.51
CA ASN A 554 39.75 59.05 -61.75
C ASN A 554 39.93 59.00 -60.23
N GLU A 555 40.98 58.35 -59.72
CA GLU A 555 41.27 58.27 -58.28
C GLU A 555 42.31 59.30 -57.78
N GLU A 556 42.09 60.60 -57.99
CA GLU A 556 42.93 61.61 -57.28
C GLU A 556 42.18 62.83 -56.75
N ARG A 557 40.87 62.78 -56.53
CA ARG A 557 40.14 63.95 -55.99
C ARG A 557 39.12 63.69 -54.87
N ALA A 558 39.12 62.52 -54.23
CA ALA A 558 38.12 62.23 -53.18
C ALA A 558 38.67 61.47 -51.95
N ARG A 559 39.92 61.73 -51.55
CA ARG A 559 40.43 61.37 -50.22
C ARG A 559 40.59 62.63 -49.40
N GLU A 560 39.50 63.15 -48.83
CA GLU A 560 39.49 64.09 -47.69
C GLU A 560 38.05 64.56 -47.43
N ALA A 561 37.19 63.67 -46.88
CA ALA A 561 35.98 64.06 -46.15
C ALA A 561 35.20 62.82 -45.67
N SER A 562 35.79 61.98 -44.82
CA SER A 562 34.98 61.17 -43.89
C SER A 562 35.87 60.52 -42.82
N LEU A 563 36.38 61.34 -41.91
CA LEU A 563 36.87 60.87 -40.61
C LEU A 563 35.82 61.23 -39.58
N VAL A 564 35.00 60.26 -39.20
CA VAL A 564 34.25 60.28 -37.93
C VAL A 564 34.59 58.99 -37.20
N PRO A 565 35.20 59.04 -36.00
CA PRO A 565 35.51 57.85 -35.22
C PRO A 565 34.26 57.44 -34.45
N ALA A 566 33.60 56.36 -34.88
CA ALA A 566 32.57 55.70 -34.07
C ALA A 566 33.25 54.65 -33.19
N THR A 567 33.42 54.99 -31.91
CA THR A 567 33.84 54.09 -30.83
C THR A 567 32.96 52.83 -30.76
N PRO A 568 33.51 51.66 -30.34
CA PRO A 568 32.78 50.39 -30.31
C PRO A 568 31.52 50.36 -29.42
N ALA A 569 31.41 51.27 -28.44
CA ALA A 569 30.26 51.38 -27.54
C ALA A 569 28.96 51.86 -28.22
N ALA A 570 29.04 52.58 -29.34
CA ALA A 570 27.86 53.15 -30.00
C ALA A 570 27.11 52.16 -30.92
N ARG A 571 27.72 51.03 -31.31
CA ARG A 571 27.06 50.01 -32.16
C ARG A 571 26.10 49.10 -31.40
N ARG A 572 26.18 49.03 -30.07
CA ARG A 572 25.34 48.12 -29.27
C ARG A 572 23.90 48.64 -29.09
N ASN A 573 23.67 49.95 -29.19
CA ASN A 573 22.33 50.54 -29.05
C ASN A 573 21.50 50.58 -30.35
N GLN A 574 22.11 50.38 -31.52
CA GLN A 574 21.36 50.37 -32.80
C GLN A 574 20.74 49.01 -33.14
N LEU A 575 21.16 47.93 -32.47
CA LEU A 575 20.59 46.59 -32.66
C LEU A 575 19.37 46.29 -31.77
N LEU A 576 19.05 47.18 -30.81
CA LEU A 576 17.85 47.05 -29.97
C LEU A 576 16.64 47.84 -30.48
N ALA A 577 16.77 48.59 -31.58
CA ALA A 577 15.73 49.52 -32.03
C ALA A 577 14.91 49.08 -33.27
N SER A 578 15.08 47.86 -33.82
CA SER A 578 14.45 47.53 -35.13
C SER A 578 13.70 46.20 -35.27
N THR A 579 13.53 45.39 -34.23
CA THR A 579 12.71 44.16 -34.35
C THR A 579 11.90 43.85 -33.11
N THR A 580 10.97 44.73 -32.76
CA THR A 580 9.75 44.33 -32.06
C THR A 580 8.57 44.62 -32.98
N PRO A 581 7.95 43.63 -33.63
CA PRO A 581 6.60 43.81 -34.11
C PRO A 581 5.72 44.02 -32.87
N ALA A 582 5.03 45.15 -32.82
CA ALA A 582 4.04 45.44 -31.80
C ALA A 582 3.00 44.31 -31.77
N TYR A 583 3.14 43.42 -30.79
CA TYR A 583 2.13 42.42 -30.49
C TYR A 583 1.07 43.14 -29.66
N THR A 584 0.03 43.63 -30.33
CA THR A 584 -1.22 44.07 -29.71
C THR A 584 -1.79 42.88 -28.93
N PRO A 585 -1.86 42.90 -27.59
CA PRO A 585 -2.57 41.87 -26.88
C PRO A 585 -4.05 42.05 -27.19
N ALA A 586 -4.65 41.04 -27.84
CA ALA A 586 -6.09 40.91 -27.97
C ALA A 586 -6.70 40.70 -26.57
N GLY A 587 -6.91 41.79 -25.84
CA GLY A 587 -7.73 41.82 -24.63
C GLY A 587 -9.20 41.80 -25.02
N ALA A 588 -9.74 40.63 -25.37
CA ALA A 588 -11.18 40.36 -25.44
C ALA A 588 -11.45 38.88 -25.80
N LEU A 589 -11.15 37.93 -24.91
CA LEU A 589 -11.60 36.53 -25.07
C LEU A 589 -11.95 35.82 -23.75
N PHE A 590 -12.18 36.58 -22.67
CA PHE A 590 -12.80 36.10 -21.43
C PHE A 590 -13.94 37.03 -21.03
N GLY A 591 -14.99 37.03 -21.84
CA GLY A 591 -16.32 37.43 -21.41
C GLY A 591 -17.25 36.27 -21.70
N ARG A 592 -17.68 35.54 -20.66
CA ARG A 592 -19.10 35.17 -20.46
C ARG A 592 -19.33 34.47 -19.12
N ASP A 593 -20.09 35.16 -18.28
CA ASP A 593 -21.21 34.71 -17.46
C ASP A 593 -21.29 33.24 -17.06
N VAL A 594 -21.28 33.01 -15.74
CA VAL A 594 -22.33 32.23 -15.07
C VAL A 594 -22.71 32.98 -13.79
N HIS A 595 -23.76 33.79 -13.90
CA HIS A 595 -24.70 34.06 -12.82
C HIS A 595 -25.53 32.80 -12.52
N ALA A 596 -26.17 32.80 -11.35
CA ALA A 596 -27.19 31.86 -10.85
C ALA A 596 -26.58 30.69 -10.06
N VAL A 597 -27.02 30.33 -8.85
CA VAL A 597 -28.33 30.41 -8.16
C VAL A 597 -27.98 30.31 -6.66
N GLU A 598 -28.24 31.32 -5.83
CA GLU A 598 -29.38 31.35 -4.88
C GLU A 598 -29.58 30.03 -4.12
N ASP A 599 -28.99 29.94 -2.93
CA ASP A 599 -29.36 28.96 -1.92
C ASP A 599 -30.66 29.43 -1.22
N GLU A 600 -31.79 29.01 -1.77
CA GLU A 600 -33.09 28.72 -1.12
C GLU A 600 -33.28 27.20 -1.36
N GLU A 601 -33.66 26.31 -0.45
CA GLU A 601 -34.50 26.35 0.75
C GLU A 601 -34.41 24.95 1.43
N GLU A 602 -34.89 24.86 2.68
CA GLU A 602 -35.44 23.67 3.39
C GLU A 602 -34.52 22.59 4.02
#